data_AF-T1CE02-F1
#
_entry.id   AF-T1CE02-F1
#
_cell.length_a   1.000
_cell.length_b   1.000
_cell.length_c   1.000
_cell.angle_alpha   90.00
_cell.angle_beta   90.00
_cell.angle_gamma   90.00
#
_symmetry.space_group_name_H-M   'P 1'
#
loop_
_entity.id
_entity.type
_entity.pdbx_description
1 polymer ?
#
loop_
_entity_poly.entity_id
_entity_poly.type
_entity_poly.pdbx_seq_one_letter_code
_entity_poly.pdbx_strand_id
1 'polypeptide(L)'
;MKITRVGFDIAKEVFQVHGVDEHGKVGVRKRLSRAKVLEFFAQLPACLVGIEACGGSHYWGRELTKLGHTVKLIAAQFVVPYRKRDKNDANDAEAICEAVGRPNMRFVALKSSEQQSVLMVHRARTLVMANRTAQVNQIRGLLAEFGLVVPKGVARLRRELPRILEDAENALTDLAREVFSGLLEQFHEFDARIAAYDRRSARWPKRVSPARRLM
;
A
#
# COMPACT_ATOMS: atom_id res chain seq x y z
N MET A 1 -26.34 -23.77 -14.43
CA MET A 1 -25.57 -22.84 -15.28
C MET A 1 -24.17 -22.73 -14.71
N LYS A 2 -23.13 -23.03 -15.49
CA LYS A 2 -21.74 -23.07 -15.01
C LYS A 2 -21.14 -21.66 -15.07
N ILE A 3 -20.68 -21.14 -13.93
CA ILE A 3 -19.97 -19.86 -13.88
C ILE A 3 -18.56 -20.05 -14.45
N THR A 4 -18.19 -19.25 -15.44
CA THR A 4 -16.87 -19.33 -16.12
C THR A 4 -16.00 -18.12 -15.80
N ARG A 5 -16.62 -16.98 -15.48
CA ARG A 5 -15.94 -15.74 -15.16
C ARG A 5 -16.65 -15.00 -14.03
N VAL A 6 -15.87 -14.44 -13.12
CA VAL A 6 -16.33 -13.67 -11.96
C VAL A 6 -15.58 -12.35 -11.88
N GLY A 7 -16.30 -11.26 -11.72
CA GLY A 7 -15.76 -10.03 -11.16
C GLY A 7 -15.98 -10.02 -9.66
N PHE A 8 -14.89 -9.80 -8.93
CA PHE A 8 -14.87 -9.80 -7.48
C PHE A 8 -14.39 -8.45 -6.99
N ASP A 9 -15.34 -7.64 -6.51
CA ASP A 9 -15.05 -6.38 -5.85
C ASP A 9 -14.81 -6.61 -4.35
N ILE A 10 -13.72 -6.05 -3.85
CA ILE A 10 -13.19 -6.35 -2.53
C ILE A 10 -13.11 -5.10 -1.65
N ALA A 11 -13.69 -5.19 -0.46
CA ALA A 11 -13.52 -4.19 0.59
C ALA A 11 -12.97 -4.83 1.88
N LYS A 12 -13.11 -4.13 3.00
CA LYS A 12 -12.69 -4.64 4.31
C LYS A 12 -13.62 -5.77 4.77
N GLU A 13 -14.93 -5.48 4.81
CA GLU A 13 -15.94 -6.38 5.40
C GLU A 13 -17.00 -6.88 4.41
N VAL A 14 -17.31 -6.07 3.40
CA VAL A 14 -18.36 -6.32 2.42
C VAL A 14 -17.73 -6.55 1.07
N PHE A 15 -18.16 -7.60 0.40
CA PHE A 15 -17.63 -8.02 -0.89
C PHE A 15 -18.77 -8.18 -1.88
N GLN A 16 -18.51 -7.93 -3.16
CA GLN A 16 -19.49 -8.17 -4.22
C GLN A 16 -18.94 -9.12 -5.26
N VAL A 17 -19.76 -10.10 -5.59
CA VAL A 17 -19.50 -11.07 -6.64
C VAL A 17 -20.47 -10.82 -7.78
N HIS A 18 -19.94 -10.76 -8.98
CA HIS A 18 -20.71 -10.79 -10.22
C HIS A 18 -20.14 -11.89 -11.12
N GLY A 19 -20.88 -13.00 -11.29
CA GLY A 19 -20.45 -14.15 -12.07
C GLY A 19 -21.34 -14.37 -13.30
N VAL A 20 -20.68 -14.70 -14.41
CA VAL A 20 -21.31 -14.99 -15.71
C VAL A 20 -20.94 -16.37 -16.23
N ASP A 21 -21.78 -16.92 -17.10
CA ASP A 21 -21.46 -18.13 -17.87
C ASP A 21 -20.61 -17.83 -19.12
N GLU A 22 -20.38 -18.85 -19.94
CA GLU A 22 -19.63 -18.76 -21.19
C GLU A 22 -20.25 -17.83 -22.24
N HIS A 23 -21.56 -17.57 -22.17
CA HIS A 23 -22.27 -16.65 -23.03
C HIS A 23 -22.36 -15.23 -22.45
N GLY A 24 -21.75 -14.99 -21.27
CA GLY A 24 -21.82 -13.71 -20.58
C GLY A 24 -23.16 -13.47 -19.87
N LYS A 25 -24.03 -14.49 -19.75
CA LYS A 25 -25.28 -14.37 -19.00
C LYS A 25 -24.97 -14.40 -17.51
N VAL A 26 -25.62 -13.51 -16.75
CA VAL A 26 -25.43 -13.43 -15.29
C VAL A 26 -25.98 -14.67 -14.61
N GLY A 27 -25.12 -15.41 -13.92
CA GLY A 27 -25.49 -16.61 -13.16
C GLY A 27 -25.44 -16.40 -11.65
N VAL A 28 -24.66 -15.43 -11.17
CA VAL A 28 -24.63 -15.07 -9.75
C VAL A 28 -24.33 -13.59 -9.58
N ARG A 29 -25.09 -12.93 -8.70
CA ARG A 29 -24.80 -11.60 -8.18
C ARG A 29 -25.04 -11.62 -6.68
N LYS A 30 -24.00 -11.49 -5.88
CA LYS A 30 -24.10 -11.73 -4.44
C LYS A 30 -23.19 -10.82 -3.62
N ARG A 31 -23.76 -10.27 -2.56
CA ARG A 31 -23.02 -9.61 -1.47
C ARG A 31 -22.54 -10.67 -0.48
N LEU A 32 -21.27 -10.63 -0.11
CA LEU A 32 -20.66 -11.55 0.85
C LEU A 32 -20.03 -10.79 2.02
N SER A 33 -20.03 -11.40 3.19
CA SER A 33 -19.17 -11.00 4.29
C SER A 33 -17.79 -11.62 4.11
N ARG A 34 -16.77 -11.02 4.73
CA ARG A 34 -15.38 -11.52 4.70
C ARG A 34 -15.26 -13.02 5.00
N ALA A 35 -15.95 -13.49 6.04
CA ALA A 35 -15.90 -14.89 6.49
C ALA A 35 -16.50 -15.88 5.48
N LYS A 36 -17.42 -15.42 4.62
CA LYS A 36 -18.14 -16.26 3.66
C LYS A 36 -17.50 -16.31 2.28
N VAL A 37 -16.46 -15.52 2.03
CA VAL A 37 -15.80 -15.47 0.70
C VAL A 37 -15.23 -16.83 0.31
N LEU A 38 -14.40 -17.45 1.15
CA LEU A 38 -13.73 -18.70 0.79
C LEU A 38 -14.71 -19.87 0.69
N GLU A 39 -15.69 -19.94 1.59
CA GLU A 39 -16.79 -20.93 1.52
C GLU A 39 -17.54 -20.83 0.20
N PHE A 40 -17.87 -19.60 -0.23
CA PHE A 40 -18.57 -19.37 -1.48
C PHE A 40 -17.74 -19.79 -2.70
N PHE A 41 -16.47 -19.40 -2.76
CA PHE A 41 -15.60 -19.74 -3.91
C PHE A 41 -15.26 -21.24 -3.95
N ALA A 42 -15.13 -21.91 -2.81
CA ALA A 42 -14.91 -23.36 -2.76
C ALA A 42 -16.08 -24.18 -3.34
N GLN A 43 -17.29 -23.63 -3.37
CA GLN A 43 -18.47 -24.24 -3.97
C GLN A 43 -18.59 -23.95 -5.48
N LEU A 44 -17.80 -23.00 -6.01
CA LEU A 44 -17.80 -22.69 -7.44
C LEU A 44 -16.83 -23.60 -8.20
N PRO A 45 -17.19 -24.06 -9.41
CA PRO A 45 -16.20 -24.64 -10.31
C PRO A 45 -15.04 -23.66 -10.58
N ALA A 46 -13.86 -24.21 -10.87
CA ALA A 46 -12.71 -23.42 -11.30
C ALA A 46 -13.10 -22.47 -12.45
N CYS A 47 -12.81 -21.19 -12.28
CA CYS A 47 -13.24 -20.11 -13.17
C CYS A 47 -12.20 -18.98 -13.18
N LEU A 48 -12.36 -18.05 -14.12
CA LEU A 48 -11.55 -16.84 -14.20
C LEU A 48 -12.10 -15.78 -13.23
N VAL A 49 -11.28 -15.32 -12.28
CA VAL A 49 -11.67 -14.29 -11.32
C VAL A 49 -10.87 -13.01 -11.58
N GLY A 50 -11.58 -11.93 -11.91
CA GLY A 50 -11.05 -10.58 -11.94
C GLY A 50 -11.14 -9.93 -10.56
N ILE A 51 -10.08 -9.25 -10.14
CA ILE A 51 -10.07 -8.44 -8.90
C ILE A 51 -9.41 -7.09 -9.20
N GLU A 52 -9.98 -6.00 -8.71
CA GLU A 52 -9.28 -4.71 -8.76
C GLU A 52 -8.04 -4.73 -7.83
N ALA A 53 -6.92 -4.23 -8.34
CA ALA A 53 -5.65 -4.18 -7.62
C ALA A 53 -5.71 -3.13 -6.50
N CYS A 54 -6.03 -3.60 -5.29
CA CYS A 54 -6.00 -2.81 -4.06
C CYS A 54 -5.16 -3.48 -2.96
N GLY A 55 -5.14 -2.91 -1.74
CA GLY A 55 -4.34 -3.43 -0.61
C GLY A 55 -4.62 -4.89 -0.24
N GLY A 56 -5.86 -5.36 -0.39
CA GLY A 56 -6.26 -6.74 -0.09
C GLY A 56 -6.18 -7.71 -1.27
N SER A 57 -5.97 -7.22 -2.49
CA SER A 57 -6.11 -8.00 -3.73
C SER A 57 -5.13 -9.18 -3.81
N HIS A 58 -3.89 -9.00 -3.35
CA HIS A 58 -2.89 -10.06 -3.39
C HIS A 58 -3.21 -11.22 -2.43
N TYR A 59 -3.75 -10.92 -1.25
CA TYR A 59 -4.19 -11.96 -0.30
C TYR A 59 -5.31 -12.79 -0.92
N TRP A 60 -6.38 -12.13 -1.36
CA TRP A 60 -7.52 -12.81 -1.95
C TRP A 60 -7.14 -13.57 -3.22
N GLY A 61 -6.30 -12.98 -4.07
CA GLY A 61 -5.83 -13.68 -5.27
C GLY A 61 -5.08 -14.96 -4.95
N ARG A 62 -4.25 -15.00 -3.90
CA ARG A 62 -3.58 -16.24 -3.48
C ARG A 62 -4.57 -17.27 -2.93
N GLU A 63 -5.49 -16.87 -2.06
CA GLU A 63 -6.47 -17.80 -1.47
C GLU A 63 -7.38 -18.40 -2.55
N LEU A 64 -7.88 -17.60 -3.49
CA LEU A 64 -8.71 -18.09 -4.58
C LEU A 64 -7.90 -18.96 -5.57
N THR A 65 -6.62 -18.69 -5.76
CA THR A 65 -5.74 -19.57 -6.56
C THR A 65 -5.58 -20.96 -5.90
N LYS A 66 -5.48 -21.02 -4.56
CA LYS A 66 -5.43 -22.32 -3.84
C LYS A 66 -6.70 -23.15 -4.01
N LEU A 67 -7.85 -22.50 -4.21
CA LEU A 67 -9.13 -23.14 -4.52
C LEU A 67 -9.26 -23.57 -6.00
N GLY A 68 -8.22 -23.35 -6.83
CA GLY A 68 -8.19 -23.77 -8.23
C GLY A 68 -8.68 -22.71 -9.23
N HIS A 69 -9.02 -21.50 -8.77
CA HIS A 69 -9.42 -20.43 -9.69
C HIS A 69 -8.21 -19.78 -10.37
N THR A 70 -8.41 -19.32 -11.61
CA THR A 70 -7.43 -18.48 -12.29
C THR A 70 -7.70 -17.02 -11.93
N VAL A 71 -6.82 -16.40 -11.14
CA VAL A 71 -7.01 -15.02 -10.70
C VAL A 71 -6.20 -14.03 -11.53
N LYS A 72 -6.84 -12.93 -11.94
CA LYS A 72 -6.18 -11.82 -12.62
C LYS A 72 -6.48 -10.49 -11.93
N LEU A 73 -5.44 -9.76 -11.56
CA LEU A 73 -5.56 -8.45 -10.92
C LEU A 73 -5.57 -7.34 -11.97
N ILE A 74 -6.45 -6.35 -11.84
CA ILE A 74 -6.64 -5.26 -12.81
C ILE A 74 -6.41 -3.92 -12.10
N ALA A 75 -5.61 -3.02 -12.69
CA ALA A 75 -5.49 -1.67 -12.15
C ALA A 75 -6.82 -0.90 -12.29
N ALA A 76 -7.20 -0.12 -11.28
CA ALA A 76 -8.48 0.61 -11.24
C ALA A 76 -8.75 1.43 -12.52
N GLN A 77 -7.73 2.08 -13.07
CA GLN A 77 -7.83 2.86 -14.31
C GLN A 77 -8.31 2.05 -15.53
N PHE A 78 -8.11 0.73 -15.54
CA PHE A 78 -8.58 -0.16 -16.61
C PHE A 78 -9.96 -0.77 -16.31
N VAL A 79 -10.47 -0.64 -15.09
CA VAL A 79 -11.82 -1.06 -14.71
C VAL A 79 -12.83 0.06 -14.98
N VAL A 80 -12.46 1.31 -14.69
CA VAL A 80 -13.33 2.50 -14.82
C VAL A 80 -14.09 2.57 -16.15
N PRO A 81 -13.48 2.33 -17.34
CA PRO A 81 -14.20 2.41 -18.61
C PRO A 81 -15.34 1.39 -18.79
N TYR A 82 -15.38 0.32 -17.98
CA TYR A 82 -16.39 -0.74 -18.06
C TYR A 82 -17.56 -0.51 -17.10
N ARG A 83 -17.52 0.56 -16.30
CA ARG A 83 -18.59 0.91 -15.38
C ARG A 83 -19.71 1.65 -16.12
N LYS A 84 -20.88 1.03 -16.24
CA LYS A 84 -22.03 1.54 -17.02
C LYS A 84 -22.92 2.53 -16.25
N ARG A 85 -22.78 2.60 -14.93
CA ARG A 85 -23.65 3.37 -14.01
C ARG A 85 -22.80 4.02 -12.92
N ASP A 86 -23.44 4.75 -12.02
CA ASP A 86 -22.76 5.33 -10.86
C ASP A 86 -22.01 4.29 -10.02
N LYS A 87 -21.00 4.78 -9.31
CA LYS A 87 -20.13 3.94 -8.49
C LYS A 87 -20.92 3.31 -7.34
N ASN A 88 -20.94 1.99 -7.32
CA ASN A 88 -21.26 1.18 -6.16
C ASN A 88 -20.58 -0.19 -6.29
N ASP A 89 -20.41 -0.89 -5.18
CA ASP A 89 -19.67 -2.16 -5.11
C ASP A 89 -20.19 -3.21 -6.12
N ALA A 90 -21.51 -3.25 -6.36
CA ALA A 90 -22.11 -4.25 -7.23
C ALA A 90 -21.90 -3.94 -8.72
N ASN A 91 -21.90 -2.65 -9.10
CA ASN A 91 -21.54 -2.18 -10.43
C ASN A 91 -20.03 -2.31 -10.67
N ASP A 92 -19.22 -2.16 -9.61
CA ASP A 92 -17.77 -2.35 -9.67
C ASP A 92 -17.42 -3.83 -9.91
N ALA A 93 -18.12 -4.76 -9.24
CA ALA A 93 -17.99 -6.18 -9.52
C ALA A 93 -18.37 -6.54 -10.98
N GLU A 94 -19.44 -5.96 -11.53
CA GLU A 94 -19.79 -6.14 -12.95
C GLU A 94 -18.70 -5.59 -13.89
N ALA A 95 -18.21 -4.37 -13.63
CA ALA A 95 -17.16 -3.75 -14.44
C ALA A 95 -15.86 -4.56 -14.43
N ILE A 96 -15.48 -5.12 -13.26
CA ILE A 96 -14.33 -6.02 -13.13
C ILE A 96 -14.56 -7.31 -13.93
N CYS A 97 -15.77 -7.89 -13.85
CA CYS A 97 -16.13 -9.08 -14.61
C CYS A 97 -15.99 -8.84 -16.12
N GLU A 98 -16.45 -7.69 -16.59
CA GLU A 98 -16.30 -7.30 -18.00
C GLU A 98 -14.85 -7.10 -18.39
N ALA A 99 -14.09 -6.33 -17.61
CA ALA A 99 -12.70 -6.00 -17.88
C ALA A 99 -11.81 -7.26 -17.95
N VAL A 100 -11.99 -8.22 -17.04
CA VAL A 100 -11.11 -9.41 -16.98
C VAL A 100 -11.22 -10.32 -18.20
N GLY A 101 -12.36 -10.29 -18.90
CA GLY A 101 -12.58 -11.10 -20.11
C GLY A 101 -12.07 -10.44 -21.40
N ARG A 102 -11.52 -9.22 -21.35
CA ARG A 102 -11.06 -8.53 -22.55
C ARG A 102 -9.71 -9.11 -23.00
N PRO A 103 -9.53 -9.48 -24.29
CA PRO A 103 -8.35 -10.19 -24.76
C PRO A 103 -7.06 -9.36 -24.61
N ASN A 104 -7.16 -8.04 -24.80
CA ASN A 104 -6.03 -7.10 -24.72
C ASN A 104 -5.84 -6.47 -23.34
N MET A 105 -6.46 -7.04 -22.29
CA MET A 105 -6.39 -6.49 -20.95
C MET A 105 -4.99 -6.64 -20.35
N ARG A 106 -4.51 -5.58 -19.68
CA ARG A 106 -3.24 -5.58 -18.96
C ARG A 106 -3.47 -5.89 -17.48
N PHE A 107 -2.78 -6.91 -16.99
CA PHE A 107 -2.95 -7.39 -15.62
C PHE A 107 -1.75 -7.02 -14.74
N VAL A 108 -2.03 -6.82 -13.45
CA VAL A 108 -1.02 -6.67 -12.41
C VAL A 108 -0.61 -8.07 -11.94
N ALA A 109 0.69 -8.33 -11.87
CA ALA A 109 1.19 -9.61 -11.38
C ALA A 109 0.74 -9.86 -9.93
N LEU A 110 0.14 -11.04 -9.69
CA LEU A 110 -0.15 -11.54 -8.35
C LEU A 110 1.17 -11.85 -7.66
N LYS A 111 1.41 -11.25 -6.50
CA LYS A 111 2.66 -11.39 -5.75
C LYS A 111 2.52 -12.46 -4.68
N SER A 112 3.62 -13.18 -4.43
CA SER A 112 3.73 -14.07 -3.28
C SER A 112 3.76 -13.28 -1.96
N SER A 113 3.56 -13.96 -0.83
CA SER A 113 3.75 -13.39 0.50
C SER A 113 5.14 -12.80 0.67
N GLU A 114 6.17 -13.50 0.21
CA GLU A 114 7.58 -13.11 0.33
C GLU A 114 7.85 -11.84 -0.48
N GLN A 115 7.35 -11.78 -1.72
CA GLN A 115 7.45 -10.58 -2.56
C GLN A 115 6.73 -9.37 -1.93
N GLN A 116 5.57 -9.58 -1.28
CA GLN A 116 4.89 -8.52 -0.55
C GLN A 116 5.68 -8.07 0.68
N SER A 117 6.32 -8.98 1.40
CA SER A 117 7.18 -8.65 2.55
C SER A 117 8.36 -7.77 2.14
N VAL A 118 8.97 -8.01 0.98
CA VAL A 118 10.02 -7.13 0.45
C VAL A 118 9.47 -5.72 0.18
N LEU A 119 8.29 -5.60 -0.43
CA LEU A 119 7.64 -4.29 -0.65
C LEU A 119 7.28 -3.58 0.66
N MET A 120 6.97 -4.33 1.71
CA MET A 120 6.69 -3.80 3.03
C MET A 120 7.89 -3.06 3.62
N VAL A 121 9.11 -3.60 3.44
CA VAL A 121 10.35 -2.93 3.86
C VAL A 121 10.49 -1.56 3.21
N HIS A 122 10.27 -1.46 1.89
CA HIS A 122 10.33 -0.19 1.17
C HIS A 122 9.28 0.82 1.66
N ARG A 123 8.03 0.38 1.85
CA ARG A 123 6.95 1.24 2.36
C ARG A 123 7.23 1.75 3.77
N ALA A 124 7.68 0.86 4.66
CA ALA A 124 8.03 1.22 6.03
C ALA A 124 9.19 2.23 6.07
N ARG A 125 10.21 2.03 5.23
CA ARG A 125 11.32 2.98 5.07
C ARG A 125 10.82 4.36 4.61
N THR A 126 10.00 4.41 3.56
CA THR A 126 9.43 5.66 3.05
C THR A 126 8.63 6.40 4.11
N LEU A 127 7.83 5.68 4.92
CA LEU A 127 7.10 6.27 6.05
C LEU A 127 8.05 6.90 7.07
N VAL A 128 9.09 6.19 7.50
CA VAL A 128 10.07 6.74 8.46
C VAL A 128 10.80 7.95 7.87
N MET A 129 11.15 7.94 6.59
CA MET A 129 11.77 9.10 5.92
C MET A 129 10.85 10.32 5.88
N ALA A 130 9.56 10.11 5.60
CA ALA A 130 8.56 11.17 5.61
C ALA A 130 8.41 11.75 7.03
N ASN A 131 8.27 10.89 8.05
CA ASN A 131 8.17 11.31 9.44
C ASN A 131 9.41 12.10 9.91
N ARG A 132 10.62 11.62 9.60
CA ARG A 132 11.87 12.34 9.89
C ARG A 132 11.87 13.73 9.25
N THR A 133 11.42 13.83 8.00
CA THR A 133 11.39 15.11 7.28
C THR A 133 10.37 16.07 7.88
N ALA A 134 9.20 15.56 8.28
CA ALA A 134 8.17 16.35 8.97
C ALA A 134 8.68 16.86 10.33
N GLN A 135 9.31 15.99 11.13
CA GLN A 135 9.92 16.37 12.41
C GLN A 135 11.03 17.41 12.23
N VAL A 136 11.88 17.26 11.20
CA VAL A 136 12.91 18.26 10.86
C VAL A 136 12.30 19.62 10.58
N ASN A 137 11.19 19.66 9.83
CA ASN A 137 10.50 20.93 9.56
C ASN A 137 9.86 21.50 10.83
N GLN A 138 9.31 20.67 11.70
CA GLN A 138 8.74 21.09 12.98
C GLN A 138 9.81 21.70 13.89
N ILE A 139 10.94 21.02 14.08
CA ILE A 139 12.06 21.53 14.89
C ILE A 139 12.53 22.88 14.35
N ARG A 140 12.66 23.02 13.03
CA ARG A 140 13.06 24.29 12.40
C ARG A 140 12.05 25.41 12.65
N GLY A 141 10.75 25.11 12.64
CA GLY A 141 9.70 26.07 12.96
C GLY A 141 9.80 26.55 14.41
N LEU A 142 9.91 25.60 15.35
CA LEU A 142 10.02 25.90 16.78
C LEU A 142 11.29 26.70 17.09
N LEU A 143 12.45 26.36 16.52
CA LEU A 143 13.68 27.13 16.71
C LEU A 143 13.55 28.59 16.22
N ALA A 144 12.79 28.81 15.14
CA ALA A 144 12.56 30.16 14.61
C ALA A 144 11.74 31.05 15.57
N GLU A 145 10.90 30.48 16.43
CA GLU A 145 10.18 31.22 17.49
C GLU A 145 11.15 31.82 18.52
N PHE A 146 12.33 31.23 18.70
CA PHE A 146 13.43 31.75 19.52
C PHE A 146 14.45 32.57 18.70
N GLY A 147 14.14 32.90 17.45
CA GLY A 147 15.05 33.63 16.55
C GLY A 147 16.18 32.79 15.95
N LEU A 148 16.19 31.47 16.18
CA LEU A 148 17.25 30.56 15.73
C LEU A 148 16.87 29.92 14.37
N VAL A 149 17.44 30.45 13.28
CA VAL A 149 17.09 30.01 11.92
C VAL A 149 18.06 28.95 11.40
N VAL A 150 17.58 27.71 11.24
CA VAL A 150 18.36 26.61 10.65
C VAL A 150 18.04 26.43 9.15
N PRO A 151 19.04 26.34 8.26
CA PRO A 151 18.83 26.08 6.84
C PRO A 151 18.06 24.78 6.57
N LYS A 152 17.32 24.74 5.45
CA LYS A 152 16.55 23.55 5.05
C LYS A 152 17.47 22.35 4.83
N GLY A 153 17.07 21.20 5.38
CA GLY A 153 17.65 19.90 5.08
C GLY A 153 18.04 19.09 6.31
N VAL A 154 17.84 17.77 6.23
CA VAL A 154 18.14 16.80 7.29
C VAL A 154 19.60 16.90 7.76
N ALA A 155 20.55 17.00 6.82
CA ALA A 155 21.97 17.07 7.14
C ALA A 155 22.36 18.37 7.86
N ARG A 156 21.65 19.47 7.56
CA ARG A 156 21.87 20.75 8.24
C ARG A 156 21.38 20.67 9.68
N LEU A 157 20.13 20.22 9.88
CA LEU A 157 19.58 20.06 11.23
C LEU A 157 20.43 19.14 12.11
N ARG A 158 20.87 17.99 11.57
CA ARG A 158 21.72 17.03 12.28
C ARG A 158 23.00 17.66 12.84
N ARG A 159 23.54 18.66 12.15
CA ARG A 159 24.78 19.34 12.55
C ARG A 159 24.53 20.54 13.46
N GLU A 160 23.49 21.33 13.18
CA GLU A 160 23.25 22.59 13.91
C GLU A 160 22.52 22.37 15.24
N LEU A 161 21.55 21.44 15.32
CA LEU A 161 20.73 21.28 16.53
C LEU A 161 21.56 20.98 17.79
N PRO A 162 22.54 20.05 17.77
CA PRO A 162 23.39 19.82 18.96
C PRO A 162 24.16 21.08 19.39
N ARG A 163 24.69 21.84 18.43
CA ARG A 163 25.45 23.08 18.70
C ARG A 163 24.58 24.16 19.32
N ILE A 164 23.35 24.29 18.85
CA ILE A 164 22.35 25.22 19.43
C ILE A 164 22.04 24.81 20.88
N LEU A 165 21.93 23.52 21.17
CA LEU A 165 21.65 23.03 22.52
C LEU A 165 22.84 23.18 23.49
N GLU A 166 24.06 23.12 22.99
CA GLU A 166 25.30 23.33 23.76
C GLU A 166 25.60 24.82 24.00
N ASP A 167 25.12 25.71 23.13
CA ASP A 167 25.27 27.16 23.28
C ASP A 167 24.37 27.68 24.40
N ALA A 168 24.98 28.00 25.55
CA ALA A 168 24.31 28.52 26.73
C ALA A 168 23.95 30.02 26.62
N GLU A 169 24.46 30.74 25.61
CA GLU A 169 24.26 32.18 25.44
C GLU A 169 22.99 32.50 24.63
N ASN A 170 22.40 31.51 23.96
CA ASN A 170 21.16 31.72 23.20
C ASN A 170 19.88 31.74 24.06
N ALA A 171 18.79 32.19 23.45
CA ALA A 171 17.51 32.45 24.11
C ALA A 171 16.70 31.20 24.51
N LEU A 172 17.26 29.99 24.38
CA LEU A 172 16.55 28.77 24.78
C LEU A 172 16.51 28.63 26.30
N THR A 173 15.30 28.54 26.84
CA THR A 173 15.06 28.18 28.25
C THR A 173 15.38 26.70 28.49
N ASP A 174 15.56 26.31 29.76
CA ASP A 174 15.82 24.93 30.14
C ASP A 174 14.73 23.97 29.62
N LEU A 175 13.46 24.37 29.71
CA LEU A 175 12.34 23.59 29.18
C LEU A 175 12.42 23.41 27.66
N ALA A 176 12.77 24.46 26.91
CA ALA A 176 12.94 24.36 25.46
C ALA A 176 14.10 23.43 25.11
N ARG A 177 15.22 23.50 25.83
CA ARG A 177 16.37 22.61 25.65
C ARG A 177 16.02 21.15 25.92
N GLU A 178 15.24 20.87 26.97
CA GLU A 178 14.76 19.53 27.28
C GLU A 178 13.90 18.97 26.13
N VAL A 179 12.92 19.75 25.66
CA VAL A 179 12.05 19.35 24.54
C VAL A 179 12.85 19.11 23.26
N PHE A 180 13.76 20.01 22.89
CA PHE A 180 14.59 19.85 21.70
C PHE A 180 15.56 18.68 21.80
N SER A 181 16.05 18.36 23.01
CA SER A 181 16.89 17.19 23.26
C SER A 181 16.10 15.89 23.00
N GLY A 182 14.88 15.78 23.51
CA GLY A 182 14.01 14.63 23.20
C GLY A 182 13.66 14.52 21.70
N LEU A 183 13.46 15.65 21.03
CA LEU A 183 13.25 15.67 19.57
C LEU A 183 14.52 15.23 18.79
N LEU A 184 15.71 15.59 19.27
CA LEU A 184 17.00 15.15 18.69
C LEU A 184 17.22 13.65 18.88
N GLU A 185 16.87 13.09 20.04
CA GLU A 185 16.91 11.65 20.28
C GLU A 185 16.01 10.89 19.30
N GLN A 186 14.74 11.29 19.19
CA GLN A 186 13.81 10.71 18.23
C GLN A 186 14.29 10.86 16.78
N PHE A 187 14.93 11.99 16.45
CA PHE A 187 15.55 12.19 15.14
C PHE A 187 16.66 11.14 14.86
N HIS A 188 17.51 10.85 15.85
CA HIS A 188 18.53 9.80 15.75
C HIS A 188 17.90 8.40 15.61
N GLU A 189 16.79 8.12 16.29
CA GLU A 189 16.07 6.86 16.11
C GLU A 189 15.55 6.69 14.68
N PHE A 190 15.04 7.76 14.05
CA PHE A 190 14.63 7.72 12.65
C PHE A 190 15.81 7.41 11.72
N ASP A 191 16.97 8.04 11.92
CA ASP A 191 18.18 7.76 11.15
C ASP A 191 18.61 6.29 11.29
N ALA A 192 18.65 5.78 12.52
CA ALA A 192 19.00 4.39 12.81
C ALA A 192 18.03 3.40 12.14
N ARG A 193 16.71 3.67 12.19
CA ARG A 193 15.67 2.84 11.56
C ARG A 193 15.78 2.85 10.04
N ILE A 194 16.03 4.02 9.43
CA ILE A 194 16.23 4.12 7.98
C ILE A 194 17.45 3.30 7.55
N ALA A 195 18.58 3.44 8.25
CA ALA A 195 19.79 2.65 7.97
C ALA A 195 19.54 1.13 8.14
N ALA A 196 18.75 0.74 9.15
CA ALA A 196 18.36 -0.66 9.32
C ALA A 196 17.51 -1.19 8.16
N TYR A 197 16.57 -0.39 7.64
CA TYR A 197 15.81 -0.77 6.44
C TYR A 197 16.67 -0.81 5.18
N ASP A 198 17.62 0.11 5.01
CA ASP A 198 18.56 0.09 3.88
C ASP A 198 19.42 -1.18 3.87
N ARG A 199 19.95 -1.57 5.04
CA ARG A 199 20.66 -2.85 5.20
C ARG A 199 19.78 -4.05 4.88
N ARG A 200 18.52 -4.04 5.30
CA ARG A 200 17.57 -5.12 4.97
C ARG A 200 17.31 -5.18 3.47
N SER A 201 17.05 -4.05 2.81
CA SER A 201 16.83 -3.99 1.37
C SER A 201 18.05 -4.47 0.57
N ALA A 202 19.27 -4.15 1.00
CA ALA A 202 20.50 -4.58 0.33
C ALA A 202 20.75 -6.11 0.36
N ARG A 203 20.17 -6.82 1.34
CA ARG A 203 20.30 -8.28 1.47
C ARG A 203 19.40 -9.06 0.51
N TRP A 204 18.41 -8.42 -0.12
CA TRP A 204 17.46 -9.11 -1.00
C TRP A 204 17.99 -9.16 -2.45
N PRO A 205 18.12 -10.36 -3.06
CA PRO A 205 18.58 -10.48 -4.43
C PRO A 205 17.67 -9.71 -5.40
N LYS A 206 18.26 -9.00 -6.37
CA LYS A 206 17.53 -8.29 -7.45
C LYS A 206 16.52 -9.19 -8.19
N ARG A 207 16.73 -10.52 -8.19
CA ARG A 207 15.85 -11.54 -8.79
C ARG A 207 14.45 -11.65 -8.17
N VAL A 208 14.24 -11.18 -6.93
CA VAL A 208 12.92 -11.21 -6.26
C VAL A 208 12.14 -9.90 -6.49
N SER A 209 12.78 -8.91 -7.09
CA SER A 209 12.18 -7.61 -7.31
C SER A 209 11.62 -7.48 -8.74
N PRO A 210 10.39 -7.02 -8.94
CA PRO A 210 10.00 -6.36 -10.18
C PRO A 210 10.59 -4.93 -10.22
N ALA A 211 11.81 -4.70 -9.70
CA ALA A 211 12.37 -3.37 -9.39
C ALA A 211 12.57 -2.44 -10.59
N ARG A 212 12.28 -2.88 -11.82
CA ARG A 212 12.26 -1.95 -12.96
C ARG A 212 11.03 -1.02 -12.99
N ARG A 213 10.05 -1.17 -12.09
CA ARG A 213 8.86 -0.29 -12.04
C ARG A 213 8.52 0.27 -10.64
N LEU A 214 9.50 0.28 -9.73
CA LEU A 214 9.34 0.84 -8.37
C LEU A 214 10.42 1.88 -8.02
N MET A 215 11.32 2.18 -8.97
CA MET A 215 12.19 3.36 -8.94
C MET A 215 11.57 4.43 -9.83
#